data_AF-Q63GZ5-F1
#
_entry.id   AF-Q63GZ5-F1
#
_cell.length_a   1.000
_cell.length_b   1.000
_cell.length_c   1.000
_cell.angle_alpha   90.00
_cell.angle_beta   90.00
_cell.angle_gamma   90.00
#
_symmetry.space_group_name_H-M   'P 1'
#
loop_
_entity.id
_entity.type
_entity.pdbx_description
1 polymer ?
#
loop_
_entity_poly.entity_id
_entity_poly.type
_entity_poly.pdbx_seq_one_letter_code
_entity_poly.pdbx_strand_id
1 'polypeptide(L)'
;MKKKMITTIIAMLVIVVMLLPTKLGPVIDKYNPFYKTKEYYTVVNTIGQHVGDEWYEYEFIAFDERGKEQKIKKTVKHMLKRDEMLKVYAKGRYGESIEEIEAVNIPINAKSKLLSMR
;
A
#
# COMPACT_ATOMS: atom_id res chain seq x y z
N MET A 1 -9.42 -19.86 36.26
CA MET A 1 -8.28 -19.10 35.69
C MET A 1 -8.15 -19.29 34.18
N LYS A 2 -8.06 -20.53 33.68
CA LYS A 2 -7.95 -20.83 32.23
C LYS A 2 -9.07 -20.21 31.35
N LYS A 3 -10.33 -20.27 31.78
CA LYS A 3 -11.46 -19.67 31.05
C LYS A 3 -11.35 -18.15 30.91
N LYS A 4 -10.97 -17.45 32.00
CA LYS A 4 -10.75 -16.00 31.99
C LYS A 4 -9.55 -15.61 31.10
N MET A 5 -8.51 -16.43 31.07
CA MET A 5 -7.33 -16.22 30.20
C MET A 5 -7.68 -16.40 28.72
N ILE A 6 -8.44 -17.44 28.37
CA ILE A 6 -8.91 -17.67 26.99
C ILE A 6 -9.81 -16.52 26.52
N THR A 7 -10.73 -16.04 27.37
CA THR A 7 -11.58 -14.90 27.02
C THR A 7 -10.78 -13.61 26.80
N THR A 8 -9.74 -13.38 27.59
CA THR A 8 -8.86 -12.21 27.39
C THR A 8 -8.09 -12.29 26.08
N ILE A 9 -7.57 -13.47 25.72
CA ILE A 9 -6.86 -13.68 24.45
C ILE A 9 -7.80 -13.45 23.26
N ILE A 10 -9.02 -14.00 23.32
CA ILE A 10 -10.02 -13.81 22.27
C ILE A 10 -10.40 -12.33 22.14
N ALA A 11 -10.61 -11.63 23.26
CA ALA A 11 -10.94 -10.21 23.25
C ALA A 11 -9.83 -9.36 22.62
N MET A 12 -8.55 -9.63 22.93
CA MET A 12 -7.43 -8.97 22.26
C MET A 12 -7.41 -9.25 20.76
N LEU A 13 -7.67 -10.50 20.35
CA LEU A 13 -7.66 -10.90 18.94
C LEU A 13 -8.77 -10.20 18.15
N VAL A 14 -9.96 -10.04 18.75
CA VAL A 14 -11.07 -9.27 18.16
C VAL A 14 -10.70 -7.79 17.99
N ILE A 15 -10.05 -7.18 18.99
CA ILE A 15 -9.59 -5.78 18.90
C ILE A 15 -8.58 -5.63 17.77
N VAL A 16 -7.61 -6.54 17.64
CA VAL A 16 -6.63 -6.51 16.54
C VAL A 16 -7.33 -6.61 15.18
N VAL A 17 -8.30 -7.51 15.03
CA VAL A 17 -9.09 -7.67 13.79
C VAL A 17 -9.89 -6.41 13.47
N MET A 18 -10.50 -5.77 14.47
CA MET A 18 -11.25 -4.50 14.29
C MET A 18 -10.37 -3.33 13.86
N LEU A 19 -9.08 -3.34 14.22
CA LEU A 19 -8.14 -2.28 13.84
C LEU A 19 -7.56 -2.46 12.42
N LEU A 20 -7.63 -3.65 11.83
CA LEU A 20 -7.12 -3.93 10.48
C LEU A 20 -7.62 -2.96 9.39
N PRO A 21 -8.91 -2.56 9.30
CA PRO A 21 -9.39 -1.63 8.28
C PRO A 21 -9.04 -0.15 8.56
N THR A 22 -8.46 0.19 9.71
CA THR A 22 -8.16 1.58 10.10
C THR A 22 -6.85 2.09 9.47
N LYS A 23 -6.48 3.36 9.73
CA LYS A 23 -5.19 3.94 9.33
C LYS A 23 -3.96 3.17 9.87
N LEU A 24 -4.13 2.30 10.87
CA LEU A 24 -3.08 1.40 11.36
C LEU A 24 -2.80 0.23 10.41
N GLY A 25 -3.67 -0.02 9.44
CA GLY A 25 -3.57 -1.11 8.51
C GLY A 25 -2.20 -1.27 7.84
N PRO A 26 -1.65 -0.21 7.19
CA PRO A 26 -0.30 -0.26 6.64
C PRO A 26 0.80 -0.55 7.68
N VAL A 27 0.66 -0.02 8.91
CA VAL A 27 1.62 -0.31 9.99
C VAL A 27 1.58 -1.78 10.38
N ILE A 28 0.38 -2.37 10.48
CA ILE A 28 0.21 -3.79 10.76
C ILE A 28 0.78 -4.63 9.61
N ASP A 29 0.46 -4.27 8.37
CA ASP A 29 0.89 -5.00 7.18
C ASP A 29 2.43 -5.01 7.05
N LYS A 30 3.13 -3.92 7.43
CA LYS A 30 4.61 -3.84 7.49
C LYS A 30 5.22 -4.98 8.32
N TYR A 31 4.69 -5.22 9.53
CA TYR A 31 5.25 -6.20 10.46
C TYR A 31 4.64 -7.61 10.35
N ASN A 32 3.61 -7.79 9.51
CA ASN A 32 2.93 -9.09 9.38
C ASN A 32 3.81 -10.13 8.66
N PRO A 33 4.25 -11.23 9.29
CA PRO A 33 5.13 -12.23 8.65
C PRO A 33 4.46 -13.02 7.52
N PHE A 34 3.13 -13.03 7.44
CA PHE A 34 2.39 -13.78 6.42
C PHE A 34 2.26 -13.04 5.09
N TYR A 35 2.47 -11.73 5.08
CA TYR A 35 2.48 -10.97 3.85
C TYR A 35 3.88 -10.99 3.23
N LYS A 36 3.93 -11.38 1.96
CA LYS A 36 5.14 -11.23 1.14
C LYS A 36 5.06 -9.90 0.39
N THR A 37 6.22 -9.30 0.19
CA THR A 37 6.37 -8.16 -0.71
C THR A 37 6.01 -8.59 -2.12
N LYS A 38 5.23 -7.75 -2.80
CA LYS A 38 4.80 -7.93 -4.19
C LYS A 38 4.96 -6.64 -4.96
N GLU A 39 5.01 -6.76 -6.27
CA GLU A 39 5.11 -5.66 -7.20
C GLU A 39 3.73 -5.19 -7.63
N TYR A 40 3.56 -3.88 -7.68
CA TYR A 40 2.38 -3.20 -8.19
C TYR A 40 2.78 -2.02 -9.06
N TYR A 41 1.91 -1.63 -9.97
CA TYR A 41 2.16 -0.62 -10.99
C TYR A 41 1.13 0.49 -10.86
N THR A 42 1.58 1.74 -10.86
CA THR A 42 0.71 2.92 -10.70
C THR A 42 1.23 4.13 -11.48
N VAL A 43 0.42 5.18 -11.50
CA VAL A 43 0.77 6.50 -12.05
C VAL A 43 0.47 7.54 -10.99
N VAL A 44 1.37 8.49 -10.78
CA VAL A 44 1.19 9.58 -9.83
C VAL A 44 0.11 10.55 -10.33
N ASN A 45 -1.11 10.39 -9.83
CA ASN A 45 -2.27 11.22 -10.18
C ASN A 45 -2.74 12.14 -9.02
N THR A 46 -2.25 11.90 -7.80
CA THR A 46 -2.57 12.69 -6.60
C THR A 46 -1.40 13.52 -6.12
N ILE A 47 -1.70 14.62 -5.42
CA ILE A 47 -0.71 15.40 -4.65
C ILE A 47 -0.49 14.71 -3.30
N GLY A 48 0.76 14.44 -2.95
CA GLY A 48 1.10 13.85 -1.65
C GLY A 48 0.80 14.80 -0.49
N GLN A 49 0.35 14.25 0.63
CA GLN A 49 0.12 15.01 1.86
C GLN A 49 1.47 15.29 2.53
N HIS A 50 1.84 16.55 2.73
CA HIS A 50 3.05 16.91 3.47
C HIS A 50 2.92 16.48 4.95
N VAL A 51 3.93 15.77 5.45
CA VAL A 51 3.97 15.22 6.82
C VAL A 51 5.18 15.69 7.63
N GLY A 52 5.95 16.67 7.14
CA GLY A 52 7.09 17.30 7.82
C GLY A 52 8.44 16.96 7.17
N ASP A 53 9.45 17.82 7.35
CA ASP A 53 10.84 17.63 6.87
C ASP A 53 10.95 17.13 5.41
N GLU A 54 10.17 17.75 4.50
CA GLU A 54 10.10 17.41 3.07
C GLU A 54 9.51 16.02 2.77
N TRP A 55 8.92 15.35 3.77
CA TRP A 55 8.23 14.09 3.58
C TRP A 55 6.79 14.29 3.12
N TYR A 56 6.38 13.44 2.19
CA TYR A 56 5.04 13.41 1.62
C TYR A 56 4.48 11.99 1.70
N GLU A 57 3.29 11.84 2.28
CA GLU A 57 2.52 10.59 2.24
C GLU A 57 1.63 10.56 0.99
N TYR A 58 1.72 9.45 0.26
CA TYR A 58 0.87 9.12 -0.88
C TYR A 58 0.03 7.90 -0.57
N GLU A 59 -1.21 7.89 -1.07
CA GLU A 59 -2.03 6.70 -1.20
C GLU A 59 -2.24 6.40 -2.68
N PHE A 60 -1.53 5.39 -3.18
CA PHE A 60 -1.61 4.98 -4.57
C PHE A 60 -2.74 3.98 -4.78
N ILE A 61 -3.45 4.14 -5.89
CA ILE A 61 -4.23 3.04 -6.49
C ILE A 61 -3.31 2.36 -7.49
N ALA A 62 -2.89 1.13 -7.16
CA ALA A 62 -1.90 0.39 -7.92
C ALA A 62 -2.44 -0.98 -8.33
N PHE A 63 -1.91 -1.55 -9.41
CA PHE A 63 -2.36 -2.82 -9.95
C PHE A 63 -1.23 -3.83 -10.01
N ASP A 64 -1.49 -5.08 -9.66
CA ASP A 64 -0.53 -6.15 -9.89
C ASP A 64 -0.44 -6.52 -11.39
N GLU A 65 0.46 -7.44 -11.75
CA GLU A 65 0.63 -7.91 -13.12
C GLU A 65 -0.65 -8.46 -13.77
N ARG A 66 -1.61 -8.89 -12.96
CA ARG A 66 -2.90 -9.44 -13.37
C ARG A 66 -4.00 -8.37 -13.46
N GLY A 67 -3.68 -7.11 -13.16
CA GLY A 67 -4.62 -6.00 -13.15
C GLY A 67 -5.52 -5.98 -11.91
N LYS A 68 -5.12 -6.63 -10.81
CA LYS A 68 -5.86 -6.56 -9.54
C LYS A 68 -5.48 -5.31 -8.78
N GLU A 69 -6.49 -4.54 -8.38
CA GLU A 69 -6.31 -3.30 -7.61
C GLU A 69 -5.81 -3.55 -6.19
N GLN A 70 -4.92 -2.68 -5.73
CA GLN A 70 -4.47 -2.57 -4.35
C GLN A 70 -4.25 -1.09 -4.01
N LYS A 71 -4.78 -0.67 -2.85
CA LYS A 71 -4.44 0.63 -2.25
C LYS A 71 -3.17 0.51 -1.43
N ILE A 72 -2.19 1.37 -1.71
CA ILE A 72 -0.86 1.30 -1.09
C ILE A 72 -0.47 2.67 -0.54
N LYS A 73 -0.09 2.71 0.73
CA LYS A 73 0.44 3.92 1.38
C LYS A 73 1.95 3.93 1.41
N LYS A 74 2.56 5.05 1.02
CA LYS A 74 4.01 5.25 1.07
C LYS A 74 4.35 6.69 1.42
N THR A 75 5.34 6.85 2.28
CA THR A 75 5.95 8.15 2.59
C THR A 75 7.30 8.28 1.87
N VAL A 76 7.52 9.40 1.19
CA VAL A 76 8.73 9.69 0.38
C VAL A 76 9.29 11.06 0.75
N LYS A 77 10.60 11.27 0.61
CA LYS A 77 11.32 12.48 1.07
C LYS A 77 11.27 13.65 0.08
N HIS A 78 10.46 13.55 -0.98
CA HIS A 78 10.26 14.61 -1.95
C HIS A 78 8.92 14.44 -2.64
N MET A 79 8.41 15.52 -3.22
CA MET A 79 7.19 15.46 -4.01
C MET A 79 7.46 14.71 -5.31
N LEU A 80 6.59 13.74 -5.64
CA LEU A 80 6.67 12.97 -6.87
C LEU A 80 6.12 13.79 -8.04
N LYS A 81 6.63 13.55 -9.24
CA LYS A 81 6.18 14.28 -10.42
C LYS A 81 4.81 13.73 -10.84
N ARG A 82 3.93 14.63 -11.29
CA ARG A 82 2.65 14.22 -11.86
C ARG A 82 2.89 13.36 -13.11
N ASP A 83 2.05 12.35 -13.31
CA ASP A 83 2.11 11.39 -14.42
C ASP A 83 3.36 10.50 -14.45
N GLU A 84 4.17 10.52 -13.40
CA GLU A 84 5.29 9.59 -13.22
C GLU A 84 4.76 8.17 -13.04
N MET A 85 5.39 7.23 -13.75
CA MET A 85 5.00 5.82 -13.73
C MET A 85 5.88 5.08 -12.74
N LEU A 86 5.25 4.40 -11.79
CA LEU A 86 5.93 3.82 -10.65
C LEU A 86 5.65 2.32 -10.55
N LYS A 87 6.72 1.57 -10.27
CA LYS A 87 6.65 0.25 -9.69
C LYS A 87 6.77 0.38 -8.18
N VAL A 88 5.78 -0.12 -7.46
CA VAL A 88 5.66 -0.05 -6.01
C VAL A 88 5.84 -1.44 -5.43
N TYR A 89 6.87 -1.62 -4.61
CA TYR A 89 7.05 -2.85 -3.84
C TYR A 89 6.28 -2.71 -2.55
N ALA A 90 5.28 -3.56 -2.34
CA ALA A 90 4.36 -3.43 -1.22
C ALA A 90 4.05 -4.75 -0.53
N LYS A 91 3.89 -4.62 0.78
CA LYS A 91 3.44 -5.68 1.68
C LYS A 91 2.04 -5.33 2.17
N GLY A 92 1.03 -5.95 1.57
CA GLY A 92 -0.36 -5.52 1.76
C GLY A 92 -0.54 -4.06 1.34
N ARG A 93 -0.96 -3.20 2.27
CA ARG A 93 -1.14 -1.76 2.04
C ARG A 93 0.11 -0.93 2.33
N TYR A 94 1.17 -1.53 2.84
CA TYR A 94 2.41 -0.83 3.14
C TYR A 94 3.34 -0.81 1.93
N GLY A 95 3.63 0.38 1.40
CA GLY A 95 4.67 0.58 0.40
C GLY A 95 6.05 0.53 1.04
N GLU A 96 6.86 -0.46 0.67
CA GLU A 96 8.23 -0.59 1.13
C GLU A 96 9.15 0.35 0.36
N SER A 97 9.07 0.32 -0.96
CA SER A 97 9.86 1.16 -1.87
C SER A 97 9.09 1.45 -3.15
N ILE A 98 9.56 2.44 -3.88
CA ILE A 98 9.10 2.78 -5.23
C ILE A 98 10.29 2.88 -6.17
N GLU A 99 10.04 2.65 -7.44
CA GLU A 99 11.00 2.75 -8.54
C GLU A 99 10.29 3.42 -9.72
N GLU A 100 10.90 4.48 -10.25
CA GLU A 100 10.46 5.11 -11.50
C GLU A 100 10.71 4.13 -12.65
N ILE A 101 9.70 3.93 -13.49
CA ILE A 101 9.77 3.00 -14.62
C ILE A 101 9.19 3.64 -15.88
N GLU A 102 9.57 3.11 -17.03
CA GLU A 102 8.96 3.50 -18.30
C GLU A 102 7.61 2.82 -18.53
N ALA A 103 6.77 3.45 -19.36
CA ALA A 103 5.44 2.97 -19.73
C ALA A 103 5.42 1.58 -20.41
N VAL A 104 6.55 1.19 -21.00
CA VAL A 104 6.74 -0.12 -21.63
C VAL A 104 6.91 -1.24 -20.61
N ASN A 105 7.39 -0.91 -19.40
CA ASN A 105 7.63 -1.87 -18.32
C ASN A 105 6.38 -2.14 -17.48
N ILE A 106 5.26 -1.45 -17.74
CA ILE A 106 3.98 -1.73 -17.08
C ILE A 106 3.30 -2.93 -17.78
N PRO A 107 2.96 -4.00 -17.06
CA PRO A 107 2.22 -5.13 -17.61
C PRO A 107 0.90 -4.70 -18.27
N ILE A 108 0.55 -5.35 -19.38
CA ILE A 108 -0.60 -4.97 -20.22
C ILE A 108 -1.90 -4.89 -19.40
N ASN A 109 -2.13 -5.84 -18.48
CA ASN A 109 -3.33 -5.86 -17.64
C ASN A 109 -3.38 -4.66 -16.68
N ALA A 110 -2.27 -4.35 -16.02
CA ALA A 110 -2.17 -3.18 -15.15
C ALA A 110 -2.33 -1.88 -15.95
N LYS A 111 -1.69 -1.79 -17.12
CA LYS A 111 -1.78 -0.65 -18.03
C LYS A 111 -3.20 -0.40 -18.49
N SER A 112 -3.93 -1.46 -18.86
CA SER A 112 -5.35 -1.36 -19.25
C SER A 112 -6.20 -0.77 -18.12
N LYS A 113 -5.98 -1.21 -16.87
CA LYS A 113 -6.67 -0.65 -15.70
C LYS A 113 -6.32 0.81 -15.47
N LEU A 114 -5.05 1.17 -15.50
CA LEU A 114 -4.60 2.55 -15.31
C LEU A 114 -5.18 3.51 -16.36
N LEU A 115 -5.30 3.07 -17.61
CA LEU A 115 -5.95 3.86 -18.66
C LEU A 115 -7.45 4.04 -18.45
N SER A 116 -8.13 3.06 -17.88
CA SER A 116 -9.58 3.15 -17.57
C SER A 116 -9.92 4.08 -16.41
N MET A 117 -8.93 4.50 -15.62
CA MET A 117 -9.11 5.41 -14.48
C MET A 117 -8.89 6.88 -14.83
N ARG A 118 -8.42 7.19 -16.05
CA ARG A 118 -8.17 8.54 -16.54
C ARG A 118 -9.43 9.21 -17.07
#